data_AF-A0A0P7V8C3-F1
#
_entry.id   AF-A0A0P7V8C3-F1
#
_cell.length_a   1.000
_cell.length_b   1.000
_cell.length_c   1.000
_cell.angle_alpha   90.00
_cell.angle_beta   90.00
_cell.angle_gamma   90.00
#
_symmetry.space_group_name_H-M   'P 1'
#
loop_
_entity.id
_entity.type
_entity.pdbx_description
1 polymer ?
#
loop_
_entity_poly.entity_id
_entity_poly.type
_entity_poly.pdbx_seq_one_letter_code
_entity_poly.pdbx_strand_id
1 'polypeptide(L)'
;MQSVYQVVVEEERPRRTRGAAEILRCYPVPIHFQNASLLNSPYYFTAEFPVAGLQVPQPFSVGDNRTYGGYWNAPLLPHKSYSIYYQAVSTANWETKIDCVRVATKAAIIATQLTTPYIRIAPAAGDNQLTGAATRKPDAVEPEKQTDHTVKIAGVIAGILLFVIIFLGVVLLMKKR
;
A
#
# COMPACT_ATOMS: atom_id res chain seq x y z
N MET A 1 -30.17 12.82 -9.56
CA MET A 1 -28.92 12.53 -8.82
C MET A 1 -28.64 11.06 -9.00
N GLN A 2 -27.48 10.71 -9.53
CA GLN A 2 -27.08 9.32 -9.74
C GLN A 2 -25.88 9.04 -8.86
N SER A 3 -25.93 7.96 -8.10
CA SER A 3 -24.83 7.53 -7.26
C SER A 3 -24.57 6.05 -7.48
N VAL A 4 -23.30 5.70 -7.65
CA VAL A 4 -22.85 4.33 -7.88
C VAL A 4 -21.59 4.07 -7.05
N TYR A 5 -21.42 2.80 -6.67
CA TYR A 5 -20.18 2.31 -6.10
C TYR A 5 -19.46 1.45 -7.13
N GLN A 6 -18.16 1.65 -7.26
CA GLN A 6 -17.34 0.96 -8.23
C GLN A 6 -16.14 0.33 -7.53
N VAL A 7 -15.74 -0.86 -8.00
CA VAL A 7 -14.53 -1.53 -7.54
C VAL A 7 -13.52 -1.52 -8.68
N VAL A 8 -12.31 -1.07 -8.37
CA VAL A 8 -11.21 -0.92 -9.32
C VAL A 8 -10.05 -1.78 -8.87
N VAL A 9 -9.44 -2.48 -9.82
CA VAL A 9 -8.23 -3.28 -9.61
C VAL A 9 -7.10 -2.63 -10.39
N GLU A 10 -6.03 -2.24 -9.70
CA GLU A 10 -4.77 -1.78 -10.29
C GLU A 10 -3.71 -2.88 -10.17
N GLU A 11 -3.11 -3.26 -11.29
CA GLU A 11 -1.94 -4.14 -11.32
C GLU A 11 -0.70 -3.35 -10.90
N GLU A 12 -0.06 -3.79 -9.83
CA GLU A 12 1.14 -3.14 -9.31
C GLU A 12 2.33 -3.50 -10.21
N ARG A 13 2.76 -2.52 -11.01
CA ARG A 13 3.97 -2.65 -11.85
C ARG A 13 5.20 -2.31 -11.00
N PRO A 14 6.35 -3.00 -11.16
CA PRO A 14 7.58 -2.69 -10.45
C PRO A 14 7.96 -1.21 -10.66
N ARG A 15 7.67 -0.37 -9.66
CA ARG A 15 8.04 1.05 -9.72
C ARG A 15 9.54 1.14 -9.43
N ARG A 16 10.34 1.50 -10.45
CA ARG A 16 11.66 2.06 -10.19
C ARG A 16 11.46 3.29 -9.32
N THR A 17 12.12 3.30 -8.16
CA THR A 17 12.13 4.35 -7.14
C THR A 17 11.90 5.74 -7.74
N ARG A 18 10.65 6.20 -7.69
CA ARG A 18 10.31 7.62 -7.79
C ARG A 18 9.42 7.91 -6.61
N GLY A 19 10.02 8.52 -5.59
CA GLY A 19 9.31 9.17 -4.50
C GLY A 19 8.55 10.38 -5.03
N ALA A 20 7.49 10.12 -5.77
CA ALA A 20 6.37 11.05 -5.86
C ALA A 20 5.39 10.61 -4.79
N ALA A 21 4.99 11.53 -3.91
CA ALA A 21 3.87 11.29 -3.00
C ALA A 21 2.75 10.61 -3.79
N GLU A 22 2.27 9.46 -3.30
CA GLU A 22 1.17 8.71 -3.90
C GLU A 22 -0.08 9.58 -3.83
N ILE A 23 -0.25 10.49 -4.80
CA ILE A 23 -1.47 11.26 -4.94
C ILE A 23 -2.51 10.22 -5.35
N LEU A 24 -3.25 9.68 -4.38
CA LEU A 24 -4.44 8.87 -4.60
C LEU A 24 -5.38 9.71 -5.48
N ARG A 25 -5.31 9.49 -6.78
CA ARG A 25 -6.28 9.99 -7.73
C ARG A 25 -7.22 8.83 -7.96
N CYS A 26 -8.47 9.00 -7.53
CA CYS A 26 -9.55 8.11 -7.91
C CYS A 26 -9.58 7.91 -9.43
N TYR A 27 -10.30 6.90 -9.89
CA TYR A 27 -10.27 6.49 -11.29
C TYR A 27 -11.49 7.08 -12.02
N PRO A 28 -11.35 8.16 -12.81
CA PRO A 28 -12.49 8.83 -13.42
C PRO A 28 -12.93 8.19 -14.75
N VAL A 29 -12.05 7.42 -15.41
CA VAL A 29 -12.32 6.84 -16.72
C VAL A 29 -12.59 5.35 -16.56
N PRO A 30 -13.82 4.87 -16.84
CA PRO A 30 -14.12 3.45 -16.79
C PRO A 30 -13.38 2.68 -17.88
N ILE A 31 -12.66 1.62 -17.49
CA ILE A 31 -11.88 0.76 -18.38
C ILE A 31 -12.25 -0.69 -18.09
N HIS A 32 -12.76 -1.40 -19.09
CA HIS A 32 -13.01 -2.84 -19.00
C HIS A 32 -11.70 -3.62 -19.04
N PHE A 33 -11.66 -4.79 -18.37
CA PHE A 33 -10.49 -5.66 -18.31
C PHE A 33 -9.88 -5.95 -19.68
N GLN A 34 -10.70 -6.24 -20.69
CA GLN A 34 -10.26 -6.54 -22.07
C GLN A 34 -9.54 -5.35 -22.73
N ASN A 35 -9.92 -4.13 -22.38
CA ASN A 35 -9.35 -2.91 -22.95
C ASN A 35 -8.11 -2.43 -22.17
N ALA A 36 -7.89 -2.94 -20.96
CA ALA A 36 -6.79 -2.48 -20.10
C ALA A 36 -5.43 -2.68 -20.77
N SER A 37 -5.20 -3.85 -21.38
CA SER A 37 -3.95 -4.14 -22.10
C SER A 37 -3.80 -3.27 -23.35
N LEU A 38 -4.87 -3.08 -24.13
CA LEU A 38 -4.87 -2.28 -25.35
C LEU A 38 -4.56 -0.81 -25.06
N LEU A 39 -5.10 -0.28 -23.96
CA LEU A 39 -4.90 1.10 -23.52
C LEU A 39 -3.64 1.28 -22.67
N ASN A 40 -2.86 0.21 -22.44
CA ASN A 40 -1.74 0.19 -21.50
C ASN A 40 -2.11 0.71 -20.09
N SER A 41 -3.38 0.60 -19.70
CA SER A 41 -3.88 1.05 -18.41
C SER A 41 -3.34 0.15 -17.30
N PRO A 42 -2.87 0.72 -16.16
CA PRO A 42 -2.49 -0.08 -15.01
C PRO A 42 -3.72 -0.57 -14.21
N TYR A 43 -4.92 -0.07 -14.50
CA TYR A 43 -6.14 -0.42 -13.78
C TYR A 43 -7.29 -0.80 -14.72
N TYR A 44 -8.27 -1.51 -14.15
CA TYR A 44 -9.55 -1.81 -14.77
C TYR A 44 -10.66 -1.86 -13.72
N PHE A 45 -11.88 -1.65 -14.18
CA PHE A 45 -13.08 -1.73 -13.37
C PHE A 45 -13.58 -3.18 -13.36
N THR A 46 -13.91 -3.65 -12.16
CA THR A 46 -14.23 -5.05 -11.92
C THR A 46 -15.68 -5.24 -11.48
N ALA A 47 -16.31 -4.18 -10.99
CA ALA A 47 -17.72 -4.16 -10.63
C ALA A 47 -18.28 -2.73 -10.57
N GLU A 48 -19.57 -2.60 -10.84
CA GLU A 48 -20.35 -1.41 -10.53
C GLU A 48 -21.68 -1.81 -9.86
N PHE A 49 -22.02 -1.12 -8.78
CA PHE A 49 -23.22 -1.35 -7.98
C PHE A 49 -24.03 -0.05 -7.89
N PRO A 50 -25.25 0.00 -8.44
CA PRO A 50 -26.12 1.15 -8.27
C PRO A 50 -26.61 1.21 -6.82
N VAL A 51 -26.67 2.42 -6.24
CA VAL A 51 -27.12 2.62 -4.85
C VAL A 51 -28.53 2.06 -4.62
N ALA A 52 -29.40 2.10 -5.63
CA ALA A 52 -30.76 1.55 -5.54
C ALA A 52 -30.80 0.05 -5.17
N GLY A 53 -29.77 -0.72 -5.53
CA GLY A 53 -29.68 -2.17 -5.30
C GLY A 53 -29.06 -2.59 -3.96
N LEU A 54 -28.56 -1.64 -3.16
CA LEU A 54 -27.80 -1.92 -1.93
C LEU A 54 -28.63 -1.67 -0.66
N GLN A 55 -29.81 -2.28 -0.59
CA GLN A 55 -30.67 -2.19 0.62
C GLN A 55 -30.11 -3.00 1.80
N VAL A 56 -29.27 -4.00 1.51
CA VAL A 56 -28.64 -4.91 2.47
C VAL A 56 -27.17 -5.09 2.07
N PRO A 57 -26.23 -5.29 3.03
CA PRO A 57 -24.83 -5.57 2.70
C PRO A 57 -24.71 -6.76 1.75
N GLN A 58 -24.12 -6.53 0.56
CA GLN A 58 -23.91 -7.57 -0.43
C GLN A 58 -22.44 -8.02 -0.39
N PRO A 59 -22.17 -9.33 -0.16
CA PRO A 59 -20.81 -9.84 -0.24
C PRO A 59 -20.30 -9.75 -1.68
N PHE A 60 -19.06 -9.33 -1.82
CA PHE A 60 -18.36 -9.22 -3.09
C PHE A 60 -16.95 -9.77 -2.95
N SER A 61 -16.53 -10.60 -3.91
CA SER A 61 -15.20 -11.20 -3.94
C SER A 61 -14.50 -10.79 -5.22
N VAL A 62 -13.35 -10.13 -5.12
CA VAL A 62 -12.56 -9.71 -6.29
C VAL A 62 -11.99 -10.95 -6.99
N GLY A 63 -12.18 -11.04 -8.31
CA GLY A 63 -11.70 -12.15 -9.13
C GLY A 63 -12.56 -13.41 -9.11
N ASP A 64 -13.85 -13.30 -8.77
CA ASP A 64 -14.81 -14.42 -8.73
C ASP A 64 -15.33 -14.86 -10.11
N ASN A 65 -14.81 -14.26 -11.19
CA ASN A 65 -15.18 -14.55 -12.59
C ASN A 65 -16.64 -14.26 -12.95
N ARG A 66 -17.33 -13.40 -12.19
CA ARG A 66 -18.70 -12.94 -12.51
C ARG A 66 -18.69 -11.54 -13.11
N THR A 67 -19.82 -11.13 -13.66
CA THR A 67 -19.99 -9.78 -14.21
C THR A 67 -20.94 -8.97 -13.33
N TYR A 68 -20.53 -7.76 -12.96
CA TYR A 68 -21.28 -6.85 -12.08
C TYR A 68 -21.38 -5.48 -12.73
N GLY A 69 -22.61 -5.01 -12.98
CA GLY A 69 -22.83 -3.70 -13.60
C GLY A 69 -22.14 -3.55 -14.97
N GLY A 70 -22.03 -4.64 -15.74
CA GLY A 70 -21.35 -4.66 -17.04
C GLY A 70 -19.83 -4.85 -16.98
N TYR A 71 -19.22 -4.86 -15.79
CA TYR A 71 -17.78 -5.10 -15.62
C TYR A 71 -17.50 -6.56 -15.27
N TRP A 72 -16.62 -7.19 -16.03
CA TRP A 72 -16.19 -8.56 -15.77
C TRP A 72 -15.13 -8.59 -14.68
N ASN A 73 -15.41 -9.34 -13.61
CA ASN A 73 -14.54 -9.51 -12.46
C ASN A 73 -13.51 -10.60 -12.70
N ALA A 74 -12.53 -10.28 -13.55
CA ALA A 74 -11.52 -11.20 -14.03
C ALA A 74 -10.71 -11.85 -12.87
N PRO A 75 -10.45 -13.17 -12.91
CA PRO A 75 -9.62 -13.83 -11.91
C PRO A 75 -8.23 -13.19 -11.76
N LEU A 76 -7.84 -12.90 -10.52
CA LEU A 76 -6.53 -12.31 -10.24
C LEU A 76 -5.42 -13.35 -10.39
N LEU A 77 -4.37 -13.00 -11.14
CA LEU A 77 -3.26 -13.93 -11.39
C LEU A 77 -2.40 -14.12 -10.13
N PRO A 78 -2.04 -15.37 -9.75
CA PRO A 78 -1.25 -15.63 -8.54
C PRO A 78 0.10 -14.90 -8.53
N HIS A 79 0.77 -14.81 -9.68
CA HIS A 79 2.10 -14.23 -9.85
C HIS A 79 2.11 -12.70 -10.03
N LYS A 80 0.96 -12.03 -9.83
CA LYS A 80 0.84 -10.58 -9.93
C LYS A 80 0.38 -9.98 -8.62
N SER A 81 0.91 -8.80 -8.32
CA SER A 81 0.46 -7.96 -7.22
C SER A 81 -0.63 -7.01 -7.71
N TYR A 82 -1.65 -6.81 -6.88
CA TYR A 82 -2.78 -5.96 -7.20
C TYR A 82 -3.16 -5.08 -6.03
N SER A 83 -3.58 -3.87 -6.36
CA SER A 83 -4.15 -2.88 -5.45
C SER A 83 -5.64 -2.78 -5.74
N ILE A 84 -6.49 -2.95 -4.72
CA ILE A 84 -7.94 -2.94 -4.87
C ILE A 84 -8.49 -1.67 -4.24
N TYR A 85 -9.27 -0.93 -5.01
CA TYR A 85 -9.88 0.32 -4.62
C TYR A 85 -11.40 0.23 -4.68
N TYR A 86 -12.04 0.83 -3.69
CA TYR A 86 -13.47 1.08 -3.66
C TYR A 86 -13.70 2.57 -3.89
N GLN A 87 -14.55 2.94 -4.84
CA GLN A 87 -14.89 4.34 -5.10
C GLN A 87 -16.39 4.60 -5.15
N ALA A 88 -16.79 5.71 -4.54
CA ALA A 88 -18.14 6.24 -4.61
C ALA A 88 -18.16 7.37 -5.64
N VAL A 89 -19.03 7.24 -6.64
CA VAL A 89 -19.25 8.25 -7.68
C VAL A 89 -20.64 8.82 -7.51
N SER A 90 -20.72 10.16 -7.39
CA SER A 90 -21.98 10.88 -7.30
C SER A 90 -22.05 11.97 -8.36
N THR A 91 -23.11 11.94 -9.15
CA THR A 91 -23.40 12.92 -10.20
C THR A 91 -24.68 13.68 -9.87
N ALA A 92 -24.55 14.98 -9.70
CA ALA A 92 -25.64 15.90 -9.46
C ALA A 92 -25.38 17.22 -10.19
N ASN A 93 -26.41 17.79 -10.82
CA ASN A 93 -26.32 19.10 -11.49
C ASN A 93 -25.14 19.21 -12.48
N TRP A 94 -24.85 18.13 -13.23
CA TRP A 94 -23.71 18.03 -14.16
C TRP A 94 -22.31 18.01 -13.51
N GLU A 95 -22.23 18.08 -12.18
CA GLU A 95 -21.00 17.86 -11.45
C GLU A 95 -20.89 16.38 -11.05
N THR A 96 -19.72 15.79 -11.28
CA THR A 96 -19.38 14.44 -10.81
C THR A 96 -18.30 14.54 -9.75
N LYS A 97 -18.57 13.99 -8.57
CA LYS A 97 -17.62 13.86 -7.47
C LYS A 97 -17.29 12.39 -7.26
N ILE A 98 -15.99 12.12 -7.10
CA ILE A 98 -15.47 10.77 -6.89
C ILE A 98 -14.66 10.78 -5.61
N ASP A 99 -14.99 9.87 -4.70
CA ASP A 99 -14.20 9.56 -3.51
C ASP A 99 -13.77 8.11 -3.56
N CYS A 100 -12.53 7.81 -3.18
CA CYS A 100 -11.96 6.48 -3.33
C CYS A 100 -11.00 6.13 -2.19
N VAL A 101 -11.00 4.85 -1.83
CA VAL A 101 -10.14 4.29 -0.80
C VAL A 101 -9.56 2.97 -1.27
N ARG A 102 -8.27 2.75 -1.00
CA ARG A 102 -7.62 1.45 -1.16
C ARG A 102 -8.12 0.53 -0.04
N VAL A 103 -8.82 -0.55 -0.40
CA VAL A 103 -9.44 -1.47 0.57
C VAL A 103 -8.64 -2.75 0.78
N ALA A 104 -7.82 -3.15 -0.19
CA ALA A 104 -7.00 -4.35 -0.08
C ALA A 104 -5.80 -4.31 -1.03
N THR A 105 -4.80 -5.14 -0.73
CA THR A 105 -3.67 -5.42 -1.61
C THR A 105 -3.48 -6.94 -1.69
N LYS A 106 -3.39 -7.48 -2.90
CA LYS A 106 -3.01 -8.87 -3.16
C LYS A 106 -1.54 -8.90 -3.55
N ALA A 107 -0.71 -9.66 -2.83
CA ALA A 107 0.68 -9.87 -3.22
C ALA A 107 0.82 -10.99 -4.27
N ALA A 108 1.85 -10.88 -5.12
CA ALA A 108 2.29 -11.97 -5.97
C ALA A 108 2.83 -13.14 -5.12
N ILE A 109 2.41 -14.36 -5.43
CA ILE A 109 2.98 -15.57 -4.87
C ILE A 109 4.19 -15.94 -5.73
N ILE A 110 5.38 -15.53 -5.29
CA ILE A 110 6.64 -15.99 -5.87
C ILE A 110 7.06 -17.23 -5.07
N ALA A 111 6.81 -18.41 -5.60
CA ALA A 111 7.35 -19.65 -5.04
C ALA A 111 8.87 -19.67 -5.30
N THR A 112 9.65 -18.97 -4.48
CA THR A 112 11.09 -19.16 -4.47
C THR A 112 11.38 -20.54 -3.91
N GLN A 113 11.81 -21.46 -4.78
CA GLN A 113 12.42 -22.73 -4.35
C GLN A 113 13.75 -22.44 -3.64
N LEU A 114 13.70 -22.04 -2.36
CA LEU A 114 14.87 -21.87 -1.50
C LEU A 114 14.52 -22.37 -0.09
N THR A 115 14.66 -23.68 0.09
CA THR A 115 15.06 -24.38 1.34
C THR A 115 14.89 -23.66 2.69
N THR A 116 13.70 -23.14 3.00
CA THR A 116 13.30 -22.75 4.37
C THR A 116 11.77 -22.72 4.44
N PRO A 117 11.12 -23.37 5.44
CA PRO A 117 9.67 -23.51 5.53
C PRO A 117 8.96 -22.25 6.07
N TYR A 118 9.52 -21.06 5.81
CA TYR A 118 8.89 -19.81 6.19
C TYR A 118 8.44 -19.08 4.94
N ILE A 119 7.12 -18.96 4.79
CA ILE A 119 6.48 -18.05 3.83
C ILE A 119 6.98 -16.64 4.17
N ARG A 120 8.01 -16.16 3.47
CA ARG A 120 8.37 -14.75 3.51
C ARG A 120 7.37 -14.02 2.65
N ILE A 121 6.31 -13.51 3.29
CA ILE A 121 5.57 -12.38 2.75
C ILE A 121 6.59 -11.26 2.64
N ALA A 122 7.06 -10.98 1.42
CA ALA A 122 7.84 -9.77 1.18
C ALA A 122 6.91 -8.59 1.53
N PRO A 123 7.28 -7.71 2.47
CA PRO A 123 6.47 -6.55 2.77
C PRO A 123 6.42 -5.71 1.51
N ALA A 124 5.21 -5.47 1.00
CA ALA A 124 5.00 -4.48 -0.03
C ALA A 124 5.50 -3.15 0.52
N ALA A 125 6.39 -2.50 -0.21
CA ALA A 125 6.89 -1.17 0.13
C ALA A 125 5.72 -0.18 0.06
N GLY A 126 5.14 0.17 1.21
CA GLY A 126 4.03 1.11 1.26
C GLY A 126 3.26 1.10 2.57
N ASP A 127 3.96 1.07 3.72
CA ASP A 127 3.33 1.17 5.03
C ASP A 127 2.92 2.62 5.32
N ASN A 128 1.72 3.01 4.89
CA ASN A 128 0.98 4.12 5.48
C ASN A 128 -0.38 3.60 5.98
N GLN A 129 -0.30 2.98 7.16
CA GLN A 129 -1.30 2.99 8.25
C GLN A 129 -2.72 3.48 7.87
N LEU A 130 -3.63 2.55 7.56
CA LEU A 130 -5.06 2.73 7.82
C LEU A 130 -5.54 1.63 8.77
N THR A 131 -5.87 2.07 9.98
CA THR A 131 -6.52 1.33 11.05
C THR A 131 -7.95 0.96 10.63
N GLY A 132 -8.13 -0.24 10.07
CA GLY A 132 -9.43 -0.90 9.92
C GLY A 132 -9.56 -2.01 10.96
N ALA A 133 -10.54 -1.91 11.85
CA ALA A 133 -10.71 -2.78 13.01
C ALA A 133 -10.93 -4.26 12.61
N ALA A 134 -9.98 -5.11 12.97
CA ALA A 134 -10.16 -6.56 13.10
C ALA A 134 -10.27 -6.90 14.59
N THR A 135 -11.25 -7.73 14.92
CA THR A 135 -11.67 -8.16 16.25
C THR A 135 -10.49 -8.77 17.08
N ARG A 136 -10.32 -8.33 18.34
CA ARG A 136 -9.41 -8.87 19.40
C ARG A 136 -9.61 -10.38 19.65
N LYS A 137 -8.71 -11.24 20.18
CA LYS A 137 -7.35 -11.32 20.82
C LYS A 137 -7.02 -12.87 20.91
N PRO A 138 -5.93 -13.44 21.53
CA PRO A 138 -4.83 -12.84 22.30
C PRO A 138 -3.38 -13.26 21.92
N ASP A 139 -2.47 -12.39 22.37
CA ASP A 139 -1.07 -12.59 22.77
C ASP A 139 -0.08 -13.25 21.79
N ALA A 140 0.60 -12.41 21.01
CA ALA A 140 1.94 -12.67 20.51
C ALA A 140 2.79 -11.41 20.69
N VAL A 141 3.89 -11.58 21.42
CA VAL A 141 4.85 -10.55 21.84
C VAL A 141 5.35 -9.74 20.64
N GLU A 142 5.21 -8.40 20.69
CA GLU A 142 5.82 -7.46 19.75
C GLU A 142 7.34 -7.59 19.77
N PRO A 143 8.03 -7.70 18.61
CA PRO A 143 9.45 -7.40 18.56
C PRO A 143 9.63 -5.89 18.61
N GLU A 144 10.24 -5.42 19.69
CA GLU A 144 10.68 -4.04 19.91
C GLU A 144 11.45 -3.51 18.68
N LYS A 145 10.98 -2.38 18.15
CA LYS A 145 11.58 -1.65 17.05
C LYS A 145 12.97 -1.13 17.46
N GLN A 146 14.01 -1.90 17.15
CA GLN A 146 15.41 -1.59 17.43
C GLN A 146 15.97 -0.48 16.51
N THR A 147 15.40 0.74 16.58
CA THR A 147 15.96 1.94 15.93
C THR A 147 16.50 2.97 16.93
N ASP A 148 16.11 2.89 18.20
CA ASP A 148 16.52 3.91 19.19
C ASP A 148 17.88 3.63 19.83
N HIS A 149 18.30 2.37 19.93
CA HIS A 149 19.58 2.02 20.56
C HIS A 149 20.78 2.35 19.67
N THR A 150 20.67 2.17 18.36
CA THR A 150 21.77 2.43 17.41
C THR A 150 22.14 3.91 17.36
N VAL A 151 21.14 4.80 17.41
CA VAL A 151 21.36 6.27 17.42
C VAL A 151 21.96 6.72 18.76
N LYS A 152 21.51 6.16 19.89
CA LYS A 152 22.08 6.46 21.22
C LYS A 152 23.54 6.00 21.34
N ILE A 153 23.88 4.82 20.81
CA ILE A 153 25.25 4.29 20.84
C ILE A 153 26.18 5.11 19.95
N ALA A 154 25.74 5.49 18.75
CA ALA A 154 26.53 6.34 17.84
C ALA A 154 26.84 7.71 18.46
N GLY A 155 25.89 8.32 19.18
CA GLY A 155 26.09 9.60 19.86
C GLY A 155 27.13 9.55 20.99
N VAL A 156 27.12 8.48 21.81
CA VAL A 156 28.09 8.31 22.91
C VAL A 156 29.50 8.16 22.37
N ILE A 157 29.68 7.36 21.31
CA ILE A 157 30.99 7.15 20.69
C ILE A 157 31.53 8.47 20.10
N ALA A 158 30.68 9.23 19.41
CA ALA A 158 31.07 10.53 18.86
C ALA A 158 31.48 11.54 19.96
N GLY A 159 30.76 11.57 21.09
CA GLY A 159 31.06 12.44 22.22
C GLY A 159 32.40 12.13 22.89
N ILE A 160 32.71 10.84 23.11
CA ILE A 160 33.99 10.41 23.70
C ILE A 160 35.17 10.80 22.79
N LEU A 161 35.03 10.56 21.47
CA LEU A 161 36.08 10.91 20.50
C LEU A 161 36.38 12.42 20.50
N LEU A 162 35.35 13.26 20.55
CA LEU A 162 35.51 14.72 20.60
C LEU A 162 36.24 15.15 21.88
N PHE A 163 35.87 14.58 23.03
CA PHE A 163 36.50 14.91 24.31
C PHE A 163 37.99 14.57 24.33
N VAL A 164 38.37 13.41 23.80
CA VAL A 164 39.78 12.98 23.69
C VAL A 164 40.58 13.96 22.82
N ILE A 165 40.04 14.39 21.67
CA ILE A 165 40.70 15.36 20.78
C ILE A 165 40.94 16.70 21.49
N ILE A 166 39.93 17.23 22.19
CA ILE A 166 40.04 18.48 22.94
C ILE A 166 41.07 18.35 24.06
N PHE A 167 41.02 17.25 24.83
CA PHE A 167 41.93 17.03 25.95
C PHE A 167 43.39 16.92 25.47
N LEU A 168 43.65 16.17 24.39
CA LEU A 168 44.96 16.15 23.74
C LEU A 168 45.39 17.53 23.25
N GLY A 169 44.47 18.31 22.66
CA GLY A 169 44.73 19.69 22.25
C GLY A 169 45.19 20.57 23.41
N VAL A 170 44.50 20.49 24.56
CA VAL A 170 44.86 21.24 25.77
C VAL A 170 46.20 20.77 26.33
N VAL A 171 46.44 19.47 26.43
CA VAL A 171 47.72 18.93 26.91
C VAL A 171 48.88 19.36 26.01
N LEU A 172 48.70 19.35 24.69
CA LEU A 172 49.72 19.83 23.75
C LEU A 172 49.96 21.35 23.87
N LEU A 173 48.92 22.14 24.14
CA LEU A 173 49.05 23.57 24.40
C LEU A 173 49.75 23.86 25.73
N MET A 174 49.45 23.08 26.78
CA MET A 174 50.12 23.18 28.07
C MET A 174 51.58 22.72 28.02
N LYS A 175 51.90 21.75 27.17
CA LYS A 175 53.28 21.25 26.98
C LYS A 175 54.13 22.16 26.07
N LYS A 176 53.53 23.20 25.47
CA LYS A 176 54.22 24.21 24.63
C LYS A 176 54.53 25.51 25.39
N ARG A 177 54.34 25.55 26.71
CA ARG A 177 54.87 26.58 27.61
C ARG A 177 55.97 26.01 28.48
#